data_AF-A0A1V5GUV0-F1
#
_entry.id   AF-A0A1V5GUV0-F1
#
_cell.length_a   1.000
_cell.length_b   1.000
_cell.length_c   1.000
_cell.angle_alpha   90.00
_cell.angle_beta   90.00
_cell.angle_gamma   90.00
#
_symmetry.space_group_name_H-M   'P 1'
#
loop_
_entity.id
_entity.type
_entity.pdbx_description
1 polymer ?
#
loop_
_entity_poly.entity_id
_entity_poly.type
_entity_poly.pdbx_seq_one_letter_code
_entity_poly.pdbx_strand_id
1 'polypeptide(L)'
;MTPCTITRKIHLHHGRRQLREVRPGPAPARPEGRIPRISRLMALAIHFDDMVARGQIEDYATVARLGQVSRARVTQIMNLSLLAPDIQEEILFLPMTRRNRDVLNTLVLQPLAREHDWQRQRAMWARLKAQLPPSAPEPEAGGQEGQP
;
A
#
# COMPACT_ATOMS: atom_id res chain seq x y z
N MET A 1 13.79 9.42 51.94
CA MET A 1 14.11 9.88 50.57
C MET A 1 12.92 9.57 49.69
N THR A 2 12.11 10.58 49.38
CA THR A 2 10.91 10.44 48.55
C THR A 2 11.32 10.35 47.07
N PRO A 3 10.83 9.38 46.30
CA PRO A 3 11.15 9.27 44.88
C PRO A 3 10.54 10.45 44.10
N CYS A 4 11.37 11.16 43.35
CA CYS A 4 10.94 12.23 42.45
C CYS A 4 10.41 11.58 41.16
N THR A 5 9.11 11.71 40.91
CA THR A 5 8.47 11.23 39.67
C THR A 5 8.42 12.38 38.67
N ILE A 6 9.06 12.21 37.51
CA ILE A 6 9.08 13.21 36.42
C ILE A 6 8.08 12.80 35.34
N THR A 7 7.03 13.60 35.15
CA THR A 7 6.07 13.43 34.05
C THR A 7 6.52 14.23 32.83
N ARG A 8 6.82 13.57 31.71
CA ARG A 8 7.16 14.26 30.45
C ARG A 8 6.56 13.57 29.24
N LYS A 9 6.07 14.38 28.28
CA LYS A 9 5.62 13.89 26.97
C LYS A 9 6.84 13.44 26.15
N ILE A 10 6.92 12.14 25.90
CA ILE A 10 7.92 11.53 25.01
C ILE A 10 7.20 10.99 23.76
N HIS A 11 7.86 11.07 22.61
CA HIS A 11 7.41 10.35 21.42
C HIS A 11 8.43 9.27 21.04
N LEU A 12 7.91 8.11 20.65
CA LEU A 12 8.72 6.98 20.21
C LEU A 12 8.75 6.98 18.68
N HIS A 13 9.89 7.34 18.12
CA HIS A 13 10.08 7.35 16.68
C HIS A 13 10.25 5.90 16.17
N HIS A 14 9.40 5.49 15.22
CA HIS A 14 9.43 4.15 14.63
C HIS A 14 9.92 4.21 13.18
N GLY A 15 11.23 4.04 12.99
CA GLY A 15 11.80 3.76 11.68
C GLY A 15 11.62 2.28 11.31
N ARG A 16 11.27 1.98 10.06
CA ARG A 16 11.17 0.61 9.56
C ARG A 16 12.58 -0.01 9.53
N ARG A 17 12.99 -0.67 10.63
CA ARG A 17 14.34 -1.21 10.96
C ARG A 17 15.29 -0.30 11.77
N GLN A 18 14.84 0.77 12.40
CA GLN A 18 15.68 1.53 13.34
C GLN A 18 15.40 1.11 14.79
N LEU A 19 16.44 1.18 15.65
CA LEU A 19 16.29 1.03 17.09
C LEU A 19 15.30 2.07 17.62
N ARG A 20 14.49 1.69 18.62
CA ARG A 20 13.53 2.61 19.25
C ARG A 20 14.28 3.82 19.81
N GLU A 21 14.07 4.98 19.22
CA GLU A 21 14.66 6.24 19.69
C GLU A 21 13.60 7.04 20.44
N VAL A 22 13.86 7.33 21.72
CA VAL A 22 13.01 8.19 22.55
C VAL A 22 13.42 9.63 22.25
N ARG A 23 12.53 10.40 21.60
CA ARG A 23 12.80 11.80 21.30
C ARG A 23 11.98 12.74 22.20
N PRO A 24 12.58 13.85 22.68
CA PRO A 24 11.85 14.95 23.32
C PRO A 24 10.79 15.56 22.41
N GLY A 25 9.63 15.92 22.96
CA GLY A 25 8.64 16.75 22.26
C GLY A 25 7.39 15.99 21.77
N PRO A 26 6.39 16.69 21.22
CA PRO A 26 5.21 16.07 20.63
C PRO A 26 5.59 15.28 19.37
N ALA A 27 4.90 14.16 19.12
CA ALA A 27 5.09 13.41 17.88
C ALA A 27 4.71 14.29 16.67
N PRO A 28 5.45 14.24 15.55
CA PRO A 28 5.06 14.94 14.34
C PRO A 28 3.69 14.44 13.86
N ALA A 29 2.87 15.36 13.33
CA ALA A 29 1.57 15.02 12.78
C ALA A 29 1.74 13.96 11.68
N ARG A 30 1.21 12.76 11.91
CA ARG A 30 1.26 11.69 10.92
C ARG A 30 0.25 12.02 9.84
N PRO A 31 0.61 11.95 8.54
CA PRO A 31 -0.36 12.17 7.47
C PRO A 31 -1.55 11.22 7.64
N GLU A 32 -2.75 11.73 7.40
CA GLU A 32 -4.03 11.06 7.69
C GLU A 32 -4.23 9.75 6.91
N GLY A 33 -3.46 9.55 5.85
CA GLY A 33 -3.40 8.32 5.09
C GLY A 33 -2.13 8.20 4.28
N ARG A 34 -1.90 7.00 3.73
CA ARG A 34 -0.83 6.73 2.77
C ARG A 34 -1.43 6.08 1.52
N ILE A 35 -0.85 6.35 0.36
CA ILE A 35 -1.18 5.60 -0.85
C ILE A 35 -0.90 4.10 -0.58
N PRO A 36 -1.83 3.19 -0.92
CA PRO A 36 -1.61 1.76 -0.76
C PRO A 36 -0.36 1.31 -1.52
N ARG A 37 0.41 0.39 -0.93
CA ARG A 37 1.61 -0.12 -1.60
C ARG A 37 1.28 -0.76 -2.93
N ILE A 38 0.14 -1.43 -3.04
CA ILE A 38 -0.24 -2.12 -4.27
C ILE A 38 -0.52 -1.15 -5.42
N SER A 39 -1.10 0.02 -5.14
CA SER A 39 -1.31 1.09 -6.13
C SER A 39 0.01 1.62 -6.66
N ARG A 40 1.01 1.85 -5.79
CA ARG A 40 2.37 2.21 -6.24
C ARG A 40 3.03 1.13 -7.09
N LEU A 41 2.83 -0.14 -6.76
CA LEU A 41 3.39 -1.24 -7.55
C LEU A 41 2.68 -1.41 -8.89
N MET A 42 1.38 -1.17 -8.96
CA MET A 42 0.63 -1.14 -10.23
C MET A 42 1.17 -0.04 -11.14
N ALA A 43 1.30 1.18 -10.63
CA ALA A 43 1.89 2.29 -11.38
C ALA A 43 3.30 1.96 -11.87
N LEU A 44 4.11 1.31 -11.02
CA LEU A 44 5.45 0.87 -11.40
C LEU A 44 5.43 -0.21 -12.49
N ALA A 45 4.49 -1.16 -12.43
CA ALA A 45 4.34 -2.19 -13.46
C ALA A 45 4.01 -1.56 -14.82
N ILE A 46 3.05 -0.64 -14.86
CA ILE A 46 2.68 0.11 -16.08
C ILE A 46 3.88 0.91 -16.61
N HIS A 47 4.61 1.58 -15.73
CA HIS A 47 5.78 2.35 -16.13
C HIS A 47 6.90 1.46 -16.72
N PHE A 48 7.20 0.32 -16.10
CA PHE A 48 8.20 -0.60 -16.64
C PHE A 48 7.78 -1.26 -17.95
N ASP A 49 6.49 -1.58 -18.09
CA ASP A 49 5.94 -2.10 -19.35
C ASP A 49 6.11 -1.08 -20.49
N ASP A 50 5.79 0.19 -20.23
CA ASP A 50 6.00 1.30 -21.18
C ASP A 50 7.48 1.54 -21.51
N MET A 51 8.38 1.50 -20.52
CA MET A 51 9.82 1.63 -20.75
C MET A 51 10.39 0.52 -21.63
N VAL A 52 9.95 -0.73 -21.40
CA VAL A 52 10.37 -1.87 -22.23
C VAL A 52 9.78 -1.76 -23.63
N ALA A 53 8.50 -1.39 -23.76
CA ALA A 53 7.85 -1.18 -25.05
C ALA A 53 8.53 -0.08 -25.88
N ARG A 54 9.07 0.96 -25.23
CA ARG A 54 9.85 2.05 -25.86
C ARG A 54 11.32 1.70 -26.09
N GLY A 55 11.79 0.54 -25.66
CA GLY A 55 13.20 0.13 -25.76
C GLY A 55 14.16 0.93 -24.85
N GLN A 56 13.65 1.61 -23.82
CA GLN A 56 14.48 2.34 -22.86
C GLN A 56 15.20 1.41 -21.87
N ILE A 57 14.63 0.22 -21.64
CA ILE A 57 15.22 -0.87 -20.88
C ILE A 57 15.15 -2.14 -21.73
N GLU A 58 16.25 -2.89 -21.78
CA GLU A 58 16.36 -4.13 -22.56
C GLU A 58 15.34 -5.19 -22.12
N ASP A 59 15.26 -5.44 -20.80
CA ASP A 59 14.38 -6.47 -20.24
C ASP A 59 14.07 -6.26 -18.74
N TYR A 60 13.14 -7.06 -18.22
CA TYR A 60 12.81 -7.07 -16.79
C TYR A 60 13.95 -7.62 -15.91
N ALA A 61 14.89 -8.38 -16.46
CA ALA A 61 16.07 -8.80 -15.71
C ALA A 61 17.01 -7.62 -15.42
N THR A 62 17.04 -6.63 -16.31
CA THR A 62 17.80 -5.38 -16.17
C THR A 62 17.19 -4.51 -15.10
N VAL A 63 15.85 -4.39 -15.06
CA VAL A 63 15.11 -3.76 -13.95
C VAL A 63 15.49 -4.40 -12.61
N ALA A 64 15.57 -5.72 -12.53
CA ALA A 64 15.92 -6.43 -11.30
C ALA A 64 17.34 -6.07 -10.80
N ARG A 65 18.32 -6.05 -11.71
CA ARG A 65 19.72 -5.72 -11.41
C ARG A 65 19.86 -4.27 -10.97
N LEU A 66 19.30 -3.32 -11.72
CA LEU A 66 19.38 -1.89 -11.42
C LEU A 66 18.62 -1.52 -10.15
N GLY A 67 17.46 -2.14 -9.92
CA GLY A 67 16.64 -1.93 -8.73
C GLY A 67 17.11 -2.70 -7.49
N GLN A 68 18.18 -3.49 -7.59
CA GLN A 68 18.70 -4.36 -6.52
C GLN A 68 17.62 -5.25 -5.88
N VAL A 69 16.71 -5.77 -6.70
CA VAL A 69 15.62 -6.68 -6.29
C VAL A 69 15.74 -8.02 -7.00
N SER A 70 15.20 -9.08 -6.40
CA SER A 70 15.19 -10.38 -7.06
C SER A 70 14.33 -10.37 -8.32
N ARG A 71 14.69 -11.21 -9.30
CA ARG A 71 13.87 -11.42 -10.52
C ARG A 71 12.44 -11.84 -10.16
N ALA A 72 12.28 -12.75 -9.20
CA ALA A 72 10.97 -13.17 -8.72
C ALA A 72 10.13 -11.99 -8.21
N ARG A 73 10.76 -10.99 -7.57
CA ARG A 73 10.05 -9.79 -7.12
C ARG A 73 9.62 -8.91 -8.29
N VAL A 74 10.45 -8.76 -9.31
CA VAL A 74 10.08 -8.04 -10.53
C VAL A 74 8.92 -8.76 -11.23
N THR A 75 8.99 -10.08 -11.41
CA THR A 75 7.89 -10.87 -11.98
C THR A 75 6.59 -10.67 -11.22
N GLN A 76 6.61 -10.68 -9.89
CA GLN A 76 5.41 -10.42 -9.09
C GLN A 76 4.81 -9.03 -9.34
N ILE A 77 5.64 -8.02 -9.61
CA ILE A 77 5.20 -6.66 -9.93
C ILE A 77 4.64 -6.65 -11.36
N MET A 78 5.37 -7.21 -12.32
CA MET A 78 4.94 -7.24 -13.72
C MET A 78 3.68 -8.05 -13.94
N ASN A 79 3.43 -9.11 -13.17
CA ASN A 79 2.16 -9.84 -13.24
C ASN A 79 0.95 -8.94 -12.98
N LEU A 80 1.11 -7.80 -12.30
CA LEU A 80 0.00 -6.85 -12.11
C LEU A 80 -0.49 -6.25 -13.44
N SER A 81 0.37 -6.10 -14.46
CA SER A 81 -0.04 -5.60 -15.78
C SER A 81 -0.86 -6.61 -16.59
N LEU A 82 -0.96 -7.87 -16.12
CA LEU A 82 -1.80 -8.92 -16.72
C LEU A 82 -3.26 -8.90 -16.22
N LEU A 83 -3.56 -8.07 -15.21
CA LEU A 83 -4.93 -7.90 -14.74
C LEU A 83 -5.79 -7.18 -15.79
N ALA A 84 -7.09 -7.44 -15.79
CA ALA A 84 -8.03 -6.72 -16.65
C ALA A 84 -7.92 -5.20 -16.44
N PRO A 85 -8.00 -4.37 -17.51
CA PRO A 85 -7.76 -2.93 -17.42
C PRO A 85 -8.59 -2.20 -16.36
N ASP A 86 -9.86 -2.57 -16.20
CA ASP A 86 -10.77 -2.04 -15.18
C ASP A 86 -10.30 -2.37 -13.75
N ILE A 87 -9.73 -3.56 -13.54
CA ILE A 87 -9.15 -3.95 -12.25
C ILE A 87 -7.86 -3.15 -11.99
N GLN A 88 -7.05 -2.89 -13.02
CA GLN A 88 -5.85 -2.06 -12.87
C GLN A 88 -6.21 -0.63 -12.43
N GLU A 89 -7.23 -0.05 -13.05
CA GLU A 89 -7.76 1.27 -12.71
C GLU A 89 -8.27 1.31 -11.26
N GLU A 90 -9.08 0.33 -10.85
CA GLU A 90 -9.55 0.23 -9.46
C GLU A 90 -8.38 0.14 -8.46
N ILE A 91 -7.31 -0.59 -8.79
CA ILE A 91 -6.12 -0.72 -7.94
C ILE A 91 -5.37 0.62 -7.83
N LEU A 92 -5.27 1.38 -8.91
CA LEU A 92 -4.62 2.69 -8.92
C LEU A 92 -5.36 3.71 -8.05
N PHE A 93 -6.69 3.66 -8.06
CA PHE A 93 -7.57 4.60 -7.34
C PHE A 93 -8.11 4.06 -6.01
N LEU A 94 -7.45 3.07 -5.41
CA LEU A 94 -7.81 2.59 -4.08
C LEU A 94 -7.77 3.73 -3.03
N PRO A 95 -8.71 3.74 -2.06
CA PRO A 95 -8.70 4.72 -1.00
C PRO A 95 -7.40 4.66 -0.20
N MET A 96 -6.96 5.82 0.31
CA MET A 96 -5.75 5.89 1.11
C MET A 96 -5.85 5.02 2.37
N THR A 97 -4.79 4.27 2.67
CA THR A 97 -4.72 3.46 3.89
C THR A 97 -4.52 4.38 5.10
N ARG A 98 -5.58 4.58 5.90
CA ARG A 98 -5.56 5.46 7.09
C ARG A 98 -5.00 4.78 8.34
N ARG A 99 -5.40 3.53 8.60
CA ARG A 99 -4.94 2.71 9.75
C ARG A 99 -4.70 1.27 9.26
N ASN A 100 -3.85 0.50 9.97
CA ASN A 100 -3.46 -0.88 9.62
C ASN A 100 -2.65 -1.08 8.33
N ARG A 101 -2.25 -2.34 8.09
CA ARG A 101 -1.55 -2.79 6.86
C ARG A 101 -2.53 -2.79 5.68
N ASP A 102 -1.99 -2.65 4.47
CA ASP A 102 -2.81 -2.72 3.25
C ASP A 102 -3.42 -4.12 3.14
N VAL A 103 -4.75 -4.20 3.04
CA VAL A 103 -5.47 -5.49 2.94
C VAL A 103 -5.14 -6.16 1.61
N LEU A 104 -5.15 -5.38 0.53
CA LEU A 104 -4.71 -5.80 -0.77
C LEU A 104 -3.19 -5.72 -0.88
N ASN A 105 -2.57 -6.86 -1.18
CA ASN A 105 -1.14 -6.98 -1.39
C ASN A 105 -0.84 -7.91 -2.57
N THR A 106 0.43 -7.98 -2.96
CA THR A 106 0.84 -8.75 -4.12
C THR A 106 0.44 -10.22 -4.04
N LEU A 107 0.51 -10.86 -2.88
CA LEU A 107 0.18 -12.29 -2.72
C LEU A 107 -1.30 -12.56 -3.02
N VAL A 108 -2.18 -11.69 -2.57
CA VAL A 108 -3.63 -11.79 -2.80
C VAL A 108 -3.97 -11.60 -4.28
N LEU A 109 -3.21 -10.75 -4.99
CA LEU A 109 -3.46 -10.47 -6.40
C LEU A 109 -2.77 -11.45 -7.37
N GLN A 110 -1.74 -12.19 -6.94
CA GLN A 110 -1.05 -13.14 -7.81
C GLN A 110 -1.99 -14.19 -8.44
N PRO A 111 -2.94 -14.81 -7.70
CA PRO A 111 -3.89 -15.74 -8.31
C PRO A 111 -4.76 -15.09 -9.39
N LEU A 112 -5.20 -13.84 -9.18
CA LEU A 112 -6.00 -13.11 -10.17
C LEU A 112 -5.16 -12.85 -11.43
N ALA A 113 -3.93 -12.37 -11.27
CA ALA A 113 -3.02 -12.10 -12.38
C ALA A 113 -2.63 -13.35 -13.20
N ARG A 114 -2.76 -14.55 -12.63
CA ARG A 114 -2.46 -15.83 -13.30
C ARG A 114 -3.66 -16.42 -14.06
N GLU A 115 -4.86 -15.92 -13.82
CA GLU A 115 -6.05 -16.25 -14.60
C GLU A 115 -5.99 -15.49 -15.93
N HIS A 116 -6.11 -16.18 -17.06
CA HIS A 116 -5.93 -15.57 -18.38
C HIS A 116 -7.26 -15.05 -18.95
N ASP A 117 -8.39 -15.54 -18.43
CA ASP A 117 -9.72 -15.07 -18.81
C ASP A 117 -10.13 -13.86 -17.94
N TRP A 118 -10.25 -12.69 -18.57
CA TRP A 118 -10.65 -11.46 -17.87
C TRP A 118 -12.06 -11.52 -17.28
N GLN A 119 -12.99 -12.30 -17.83
CA GLN A 119 -14.32 -12.48 -17.21
C GLN A 119 -14.18 -13.23 -15.88
N ARG A 120 -13.34 -14.27 -15.84
CA ARG A 120 -13.03 -15.00 -14.60
C ARG A 120 -12.26 -14.13 -13.62
N GLN A 121 -11.29 -13.33 -14.07
CA GLN A 121 -10.60 -12.37 -13.22
C GLN A 121 -11.58 -11.39 -12.56
N ARG A 122 -12.53 -10.83 -13.31
CA ARG A 122 -13.55 -9.91 -12.77
C ARG A 122 -14.44 -10.58 -11.73
N ALA A 123 -14.86 -11.82 -11.97
CA ALA A 123 -15.63 -12.59 -10.99
C ALA A 123 -14.83 -12.85 -9.70
N MET A 124 -13.55 -13.23 -9.83
CA MET A 124 -12.64 -13.40 -8.69
C MET A 124 -12.42 -12.08 -7.94
N TRP A 125 -12.27 -10.97 -8.66
CA TRP A 125 -12.10 -9.63 -8.09
C TRP A 125 -13.34 -9.19 -7.31
N ALA A 126 -14.54 -9.37 -7.87
CA ALA A 126 -15.80 -9.08 -7.19
C ALA A 126 -15.93 -9.89 -5.88
N ARG A 127 -15.61 -11.19 -5.93
CA ARG A 127 -15.60 -12.05 -4.73
C ARG A 127 -14.56 -11.62 -3.71
N LEU A 128 -13.38 -11.15 -4.14
CA LEU A 128 -12.35 -10.62 -3.25
C LEU A 128 -12.83 -9.33 -2.56
N LYS A 129 -13.43 -8.41 -3.32
CA LYS A 129 -14.03 -7.17 -2.79
C LYS A 129 -15.14 -7.44 -1.77
N ALA A 130 -15.98 -8.45 -2.00
CA ALA A 130 -17.03 -8.82 -1.05
C ALA A 130 -16.48 -9.32 0.32
N GLN A 131 -15.23 -9.79 0.36
CA GLN A 131 -14.56 -10.25 1.59
C GLN A 131 -13.73 -9.15 2.26
N LEU A 132 -13.48 -8.04 1.56
CA LEU A 132 -12.78 -6.90 2.13
C LEU A 132 -13.70 -6.18 3.12
N PRO A 133 -13.20 -5.80 4.31
CA PRO A 133 -13.97 -4.94 5.19
C PRO A 133 -14.29 -3.64 4.45
N PRO A 134 -15.50 -3.08 4.59
CA PRO A 134 -15.84 -1.81 3.98
C PRO A 134 -14.82 -0.77 4.42
N SER A 135 -14.09 -0.20 3.47
CA SER A 135 -13.13 0.87 3.74
C SER A 135 -13.86 2.19 3.96
N ALA A 136 -14.65 2.26 5.03
CA ALA A 136 -15.23 3.51 5.53
C ALA A 136 -14.53 3.90 6.83
N PRO A 137 -14.02 5.14 6.95
CA PRO A 137 -14.08 5.85 8.20
C PRO A 137 -15.53 6.30 8.37
N GLU A 138 -16.20 5.89 9.46
CA GLU A 138 -17.32 6.69 9.92
C GLU A 138 -16.81 8.11 10.15
N PRO A 139 -17.49 9.15 9.67
CA PRO A 139 -17.21 10.50 10.14
C PRO A 139 -17.44 10.44 11.65
N GLU A 140 -16.40 10.74 12.43
CA GLU A 140 -16.55 10.91 13.87
C GLU A 140 -17.72 11.89 14.06
N ALA A 141 -18.80 11.37 14.64
CA ALA A 141 -19.99 12.13 14.95
C ALA A 141 -19.52 13.43 15.60
N GLY A 142 -19.93 14.55 14.99
CA GLY A 142 -19.56 15.88 15.44
C GLY A 142 -19.65 15.96 16.95
N GLY A 143 -18.58 16.50 17.54
CA GLY A 143 -18.56 16.81 18.95
C GLY A 143 -19.87 17.48 19.33
N GLN A 144 -20.49 16.96 20.38
CA GLN A 144 -21.60 17.61 21.07
C GLN A 144 -21.12 18.99 21.53
N GLU A 145 -21.28 19.99 20.67
CA GLU A 145 -21.45 21.38 21.07
C GLU A 145 -22.95 21.61 21.22
N GLY A 146 -23.43 21.40 22.44
CA GLY A 146 -24.75 21.75 22.94
C GLY A 146 -24.68 21.67 24.46
N GLN A 147 -24.18 22.73 25.10
CA GLN A 147 -24.95 23.83 25.71
C GLN A 147 -25.45 23.49 27.12
N PRO A 148 -25.82 24.47 27.96
CA PRO A 148 -25.79 25.93 27.79
C PRO A 148 -24.77 26.69 28.65
#